data_AF-A0A9W9Z7P2-F1
#
_entry.id   AF-A0A9W9Z7P2-F1
#
_cell.length_a   1.000
_cell.length_b   1.000
_cell.length_c   1.000
_cell.angle_alpha   90.00
_cell.angle_beta   90.00
_cell.angle_gamma   90.00
#
_symmetry.space_group_name_H-M   'P 1'
#
loop_
_entity.id
_entity.type
_entity.pdbx_description
1 polymer ?
#
loop_
_entity_poly.entity_id
_entity_poly.type
_entity_poly.pdbx_seq_one_letter_code
_entity_poly.pdbx_strand_id
1 'polypeptide(L)'
;MAPRIISFRLRAVACLICISTAIFGLILQFYRSEKVIACEFQTRNLDSGLMTVSTCNCNTVTAYKDSDFLDVLLEDTPPPPCKPVNNILFLKTHKTGSSTVTNILNRYGDTRDLMFALPSIKVTYSFFWPRPFQLRFTQAFGRAPNILCNHARYNKIPMNWLFPKETTRYITLLREPSQHFESIFNFFQLGRRFLALRKVSSPLETFLQNSTYYLQQATNITGLLNLIRNPALFDLGLDPKYHRDLTVVRNYIRFLQQEFDLVLLVEYFDESLVLLKRRFLLEN
;
A
#
# COMPACT_ATOMS: atom_id res chain seq x y z
N MET A 1 14.40 -19.82 13.69
CA MET A 1 13.91 -18.42 13.58
C MET A 1 12.88 -18.40 12.47
N ALA A 2 11.59 -18.56 12.81
CA ALA A 2 10.50 -18.70 11.84
C ALA A 2 9.57 -17.47 11.89
N PRO A 3 9.12 -16.93 10.74
CA PRO A 3 8.38 -15.67 10.68
C PRO A 3 6.90 -15.89 10.98
N ARG A 4 6.34 -15.09 11.89
CA ARG A 4 4.91 -15.02 12.17
C ARG A 4 4.17 -14.48 10.93
N ILE A 5 3.32 -15.30 10.32
CA ILE A 5 2.44 -14.90 9.22
C ILE A 5 1.34 -13.99 9.80
N ILE A 6 1.50 -12.68 9.66
CA ILE A 6 0.46 -11.71 9.99
C ILE A 6 -0.45 -11.55 8.76
N SER A 7 -1.68 -12.05 8.86
CA SER A 7 -2.75 -11.70 7.94
C SER A 7 -3.13 -10.22 8.12
N PHE A 8 -2.50 -9.33 7.35
CA PHE A 8 -2.89 -7.93 7.27
C PHE A 8 -4.21 -7.78 6.49
N ARG A 9 -5.35 -8.01 7.13
CA ARG A 9 -6.62 -7.40 6.70
C ARG A 9 -6.62 -5.96 7.19
N LEU A 10 -6.40 -4.99 6.28
CA LEU A 10 -6.83 -3.57 6.21
C LEU A 10 -6.97 -2.66 7.46
N ARG A 11 -6.98 -3.18 8.69
CA ARG A 11 -7.07 -2.43 9.94
C ARG A 11 -5.79 -1.63 10.23
N ALA A 12 -4.65 -2.03 9.67
CA ALA A 12 -3.39 -1.32 9.83
C ALA A 12 -3.32 0.01 9.05
N VAL A 13 -4.07 0.15 7.96
CA VAL A 13 -4.11 1.40 7.17
C VAL A 13 -4.81 2.53 7.94
N ALA A 14 -5.76 2.19 8.82
CA ALA A 14 -6.40 3.15 9.71
C ALA A 14 -5.46 3.66 10.83
N CYS A 15 -4.46 2.86 11.22
CA CYS A 15 -3.51 3.22 12.27
C CYS A 15 -2.37 4.10 11.73
N LEU A 16 -1.95 3.89 10.47
CA LEU A 16 -0.87 4.64 9.85
C LEU A 16 -1.27 6.02 9.29
N ILE A 17 -2.55 6.37 9.19
CA ILE A 17 -3.00 7.65 8.58
C ILE A 17 -3.58 8.65 9.61
N CYS A 18 -3.60 8.32 10.90
CA CYS A 18 -4.28 9.12 11.93
C CYS A 18 -3.40 10.05 12.79
N ILE A 19 -2.13 10.30 12.48
CA ILE A 19 -1.31 11.19 13.32
C ILE A 19 -0.74 12.36 12.51
N SER A 20 -1.51 13.44 12.47
CA SER A 20 -0.96 14.80 12.38
C SER A 20 -1.94 15.78 13.01
N THR A 21 -2.04 15.74 14.34
CA THR A 21 -2.52 16.88 15.14
C THR A 21 -1.71 16.95 16.42
N ALA A 22 -0.79 17.93 16.44
CA ALA A 22 -0.35 18.74 17.57
C ALA A 22 -0.03 18.07 18.93
N ILE A 23 1.16 18.43 19.44
CA ILE A 23 1.61 18.42 20.85
C ILE A 23 2.37 17.15 21.30
N PHE A 24 3.70 17.27 21.21
CA PHE A 24 4.67 16.65 22.12
C PHE A 24 4.28 17.05 23.56
N GLY A 25 3.72 16.14 24.35
CA GLY A 25 3.34 16.45 25.74
C GLY A 25 2.33 15.52 26.42
N LEU A 26 1.74 14.54 25.74
CA LEU A 26 0.73 13.64 26.33
C LEU A 26 0.93 12.14 26.00
N ILE A 27 2.13 11.76 25.58
CA ILE A 27 2.47 10.38 25.19
C ILE A 27 2.58 9.39 26.39
N LEU A 28 2.45 9.84 27.65
CA LEU A 28 2.47 8.95 28.81
C LEU A 28 1.14 8.77 29.55
N GLN A 29 0.04 9.39 29.11
CA GLN A 29 -1.26 9.26 29.80
C GLN A 29 -2.39 8.64 28.97
N PHE A 30 -2.18 8.38 27.68
CA PHE A 30 -3.13 7.63 26.83
C PHE A 30 -2.81 6.15 26.68
N TYR A 31 -1.82 5.62 27.43
CA TYR A 31 -1.54 4.18 27.52
C TYR A 31 -2.40 3.46 28.58
N ARG A 32 -3.39 4.14 29.17
CA ARG A 32 -4.21 3.59 30.26
C ARG A 32 -5.69 3.94 30.08
N SER A 33 -6.32 3.38 29.03
CA SER A 33 -7.74 3.01 29.07
C SER A 33 -8.11 2.15 27.85
N GLU A 34 -8.27 0.86 28.14
CA GLU A 34 -9.09 -0.16 27.46
C GLU A 34 -8.66 -0.80 26.13
N LYS A 35 -8.35 -2.10 26.27
CA LYS A 35 -8.27 -3.22 25.31
C LYS A 35 -6.99 -3.37 24.49
N VAL A 36 -5.86 -3.41 25.19
CA VAL A 36 -4.70 -4.22 24.77
C VAL A 36 -4.57 -5.37 25.77
N ILE A 37 -4.73 -6.61 25.31
CA ILE A 37 -4.42 -7.80 26.11
C ILE A 37 -2.91 -7.78 26.36
N ALA A 38 -2.52 -7.46 27.59
CA ALA A 38 -1.16 -7.64 28.07
C ALA A 38 -0.87 -9.13 28.15
N CYS A 39 0.25 -9.56 27.58
CA CYS A 39 0.84 -10.86 27.89
C CYS A 39 1.99 -10.57 28.86
N GLU A 40 1.79 -10.88 30.14
CA GLU A 40 2.85 -10.84 31.15
C GLU A 40 3.93 -11.86 30.78
N PHE A 41 5.19 -11.40 30.78
CA PHE A 41 6.34 -12.26 30.57
C PHE A 41 6.76 -12.84 31.92
N GLN A 42 6.34 -14.07 32.23
CA GLN A 42 6.91 -14.83 33.33
C GLN A 42 8.12 -15.61 32.80
N THR A 43 9.32 -15.13 33.11
CA THR A 43 10.56 -15.88 32.89
C THR A 43 10.62 -17.05 33.87
N ARG A 44 10.62 -18.29 33.36
CA ARG A 44 11.22 -19.42 34.04
C ARG A 44 12.38 -19.93 33.21
N ASN A 45 13.58 -19.89 33.79
CA ASN A 45 14.73 -20.64 33.31
C ASN A 45 14.42 -22.13 33.36
N LEU A 46 14.90 -22.91 32.38
CA LEU A 46 15.56 -24.19 32.65
C LEU A 46 16.22 -24.77 31.39
N ASP A 47 17.30 -25.48 31.68
CA ASP A 47 18.33 -26.00 30.81
C ASP A 47 17.92 -27.14 29.88
N SER A 48 18.70 -27.28 28.81
CA SER A 48 19.06 -28.53 28.11
C SER A 48 17.98 -29.35 27.38
N GLY A 49 18.24 -29.62 26.09
CA GLY A 49 17.95 -30.92 25.47
C GLY A 49 16.76 -31.03 24.51
N LEU A 50 17.09 -31.21 23.22
CA LEU A 50 16.36 -31.92 22.16
C LEU A 50 15.07 -31.33 21.56
N MET A 51 15.00 -31.38 20.22
CA MET A 51 13.94 -30.91 19.34
C MET A 51 12.66 -31.78 19.40
N THR A 52 11.48 -31.15 19.47
CA THR A 52 10.25 -31.65 18.82
C THR A 52 9.37 -30.48 18.38
N VAL A 53 8.93 -30.55 17.12
CA VAL A 53 8.06 -29.59 16.43
C VAL A 53 6.68 -29.54 17.13
N SER A 54 6.24 -28.35 17.51
CA SER A 54 4.92 -28.12 18.13
C SER A 54 4.04 -27.34 17.17
N THR A 55 2.89 -27.93 16.82
CA THR A 55 1.82 -27.35 16.03
C THR A 55 1.05 -26.30 16.86
N CYS A 56 0.73 -25.14 16.27
CA CYS A 56 -0.15 -24.16 16.90
C CYS A 56 -1.57 -24.34 16.36
N ASN A 57 -2.46 -24.94 17.17
CA ASN A 57 -3.89 -24.87 16.95
C ASN A 57 -4.45 -23.63 17.65
N CYS A 58 -5.17 -22.78 16.91
CA CYS A 58 -6.06 -21.79 17.47
C CYS A 58 -7.48 -22.32 17.23
N ASN A 59 -8.23 -22.61 18.30
CA ASN A 59 -9.61 -22.16 18.50
C ASN A 59 -10.21 -22.81 19.75
N THR A 60 -10.64 -21.98 20.70
CA THR A 60 -11.73 -22.32 21.61
C THR A 60 -13.01 -21.72 21.06
N VAL A 61 -13.85 -22.54 20.42
CA VAL A 61 -15.31 -22.44 20.51
C VAL A 61 -15.83 -23.85 20.76
N THR A 62 -16.21 -24.08 22.01
CA THR A 62 -17.11 -25.10 22.58
C THR A 62 -17.03 -26.55 22.07
N ALA A 63 -16.61 -27.42 23.01
CA ALA A 63 -16.66 -28.88 23.04
C ALA A 63 -17.70 -29.57 22.13
N TYR A 64 -17.21 -30.42 21.23
CA TYR A 64 -17.90 -31.59 20.70
C TYR A 64 -16.87 -32.71 20.43
N LYS A 65 -17.30 -33.96 20.60
CA LYS A 65 -16.54 -35.18 20.92
C LYS A 65 -15.31 -35.49 20.03
N ASP A 66 -14.24 -35.93 20.70
CA ASP A 66 -12.87 -36.23 20.23
C ASP A 66 -12.71 -37.48 19.33
N SER A 67 -13.75 -38.00 18.68
CA SER A 67 -13.63 -39.22 17.86
C SER A 67 -13.61 -39.02 16.34
N ASP A 68 -13.91 -37.82 15.83
CA ASP A 68 -14.03 -37.58 14.38
C ASP A 68 -12.82 -36.83 13.77
N PHE A 69 -11.78 -36.53 14.57
CA PHE A 69 -10.65 -35.70 14.11
C PHE A 69 -9.55 -36.49 13.36
N LEU A 70 -9.56 -37.82 13.43
CA LEU A 70 -8.57 -38.64 12.72
C LEU A 70 -8.95 -38.95 11.26
N ASP A 71 -10.23 -38.89 10.91
CA ASP A 71 -10.69 -39.19 9.54
C ASP A 71 -10.49 -38.02 8.57
N VAL A 72 -10.32 -36.79 9.09
CA VAL A 72 -10.08 -35.58 8.27
C VAL A 72 -8.61 -35.47 7.83
N LEU A 73 -7.70 -36.26 8.40
CA LEU A 73 -6.27 -36.24 8.08
C LEU A 73 -5.87 -37.19 6.94
N LEU A 74 -6.82 -37.89 6.31
CA LEU A 74 -6.57 -38.85 5.23
C LEU A 74 -7.26 -38.52 3.90
N GLU A 75 -7.76 -37.29 3.70
CA GLU A 75 -8.09 -36.84 2.34
C GLU A 75 -6.84 -36.30 1.64
N ASP A 76 -6.09 -37.23 1.05
CA ASP A 76 -5.03 -37.01 0.04
C ASP A 76 -5.62 -36.48 -1.30
N THR A 77 -6.52 -35.51 -1.25
CA THR A 77 -6.94 -34.79 -2.43
C THR A 77 -6.10 -33.50 -2.54
N PRO A 78 -5.23 -33.37 -3.55
CA PRO A 78 -4.45 -32.16 -3.72
C PRO A 78 -5.43 -30.98 -3.87
N PRO A 79 -5.23 -29.87 -3.14
CA PRO A 79 -6.07 -28.69 -3.28
C PRO A 79 -6.12 -28.29 -4.76
N PRO A 80 -7.29 -27.88 -5.28
CA PRO A 80 -7.44 -27.56 -6.69
C PRO A 80 -6.34 -26.59 -7.13
N PRO A 81 -5.71 -26.80 -8.30
CA PRO A 81 -4.56 -26.02 -8.73
C PRO A 81 -4.95 -24.54 -8.76
N CYS A 82 -4.31 -23.75 -7.91
CA CYS A 82 -4.57 -22.33 -7.84
C CYS A 82 -4.06 -21.69 -9.14
N LYS A 83 -4.94 -21.01 -9.89
CA LYS A 83 -4.58 -20.42 -11.19
C LYS A 83 -3.80 -19.12 -11.00
N PRO A 84 -2.71 -18.90 -11.76
CA PRO A 84 -1.95 -17.67 -11.68
C PRO A 84 -2.80 -16.44 -12.01
N VAL A 85 -2.55 -15.34 -11.29
CA VAL A 85 -3.26 -14.07 -11.52
C VAL A 85 -2.55 -13.32 -12.63
N ASN A 86 -3.18 -13.27 -13.81
CA ASN A 86 -2.59 -12.61 -14.97
C ASN A 86 -3.05 -11.15 -15.14
N ASN A 87 -4.22 -10.80 -14.60
CA ASN A 87 -4.72 -9.42 -14.67
C ASN A 87 -4.43 -8.68 -13.37
N ILE A 88 -3.56 -7.68 -13.43
CA ILE A 88 -3.06 -6.94 -12.27
C ILE A 88 -3.09 -5.44 -12.56
N LEU A 89 -3.85 -4.70 -11.77
CA LEU A 89 -3.71 -3.24 -11.68
C LEU A 89 -2.86 -2.91 -10.47
N PHE A 90 -1.58 -2.61 -10.68
CA PHE A 90 -0.69 -2.08 -9.66
C PHE A 90 -0.67 -0.55 -9.73
N LEU A 91 -1.44 0.08 -8.85
CA LEU A 91 -1.46 1.53 -8.75
C LEU A 91 -0.23 2.02 -7.98
N LYS A 92 0.74 2.48 -8.75
CA LYS A 92 2.02 2.99 -8.27
C LYS A 92 1.86 4.33 -7.53
N THR A 93 2.19 4.36 -6.25
CA THR A 93 2.38 5.61 -5.49
C THR A 93 3.84 6.08 -5.59
N HIS A 94 4.06 7.40 -5.57
CA HIS A 94 5.39 7.97 -5.67
C HIS A 94 6.21 7.70 -4.41
N LYS A 95 7.51 7.40 -4.54
CA LYS A 95 8.48 7.36 -3.41
C LYS A 95 8.21 6.32 -2.31
N THR A 96 7.48 5.28 -2.67
CA THR A 96 7.17 4.10 -1.84
C THR A 96 7.92 2.85 -2.30
N GLY A 97 9.10 2.95 -2.93
CA GLY A 97 9.81 1.75 -3.44
C GLY A 97 9.09 1.04 -4.60
N SER A 98 8.04 1.65 -5.14
CA SER A 98 7.14 1.05 -6.11
C SER A 98 7.76 0.74 -7.47
N SER A 99 8.88 1.36 -7.84
CA SER A 99 9.66 0.97 -9.03
C SER A 99 10.20 -0.46 -8.95
N THR A 100 10.55 -0.94 -7.75
CA THR A 100 11.01 -2.32 -7.56
C THR A 100 9.89 -3.31 -7.88
N VAL A 101 8.69 -3.07 -7.36
CA VAL A 101 7.50 -3.89 -7.65
C VAL A 101 7.11 -3.81 -9.13
N THR A 102 7.16 -2.62 -9.75
CA THR A 102 6.97 -2.47 -11.20
C THR A 102 7.93 -3.37 -11.99
N ASN A 103 9.21 -3.42 -11.59
CA ASN A 103 10.20 -4.24 -12.30
C ASN A 103 9.96 -5.76 -12.11
N ILE A 104 9.44 -6.18 -10.96
CA ILE A 104 9.01 -7.57 -10.73
C ILE A 104 7.82 -7.91 -11.65
N LEU A 105 6.81 -7.04 -11.69
CA LEU A 105 5.62 -7.23 -12.52
C LEU A 105 5.93 -7.20 -14.02
N ASN A 106 6.88 -6.36 -14.45
CA ASN A 106 7.36 -6.34 -15.84
C ASN A 106 7.92 -7.71 -16.24
N ARG A 107 8.87 -8.25 -15.45
CA ARG A 107 9.43 -9.60 -15.71
C ARG A 107 8.38 -10.69 -15.66
N TYR A 108 7.45 -10.62 -14.71
CA TYR A 108 6.34 -11.57 -14.60
C TYR A 108 5.47 -11.55 -15.86
N GLY A 109 5.12 -10.37 -16.37
CA GLY A 109 4.33 -10.25 -17.59
C GLY A 109 5.09 -10.65 -18.85
N ASP A 110 6.35 -10.23 -18.98
CA ASP A 110 7.20 -10.56 -20.12
C ASP A 110 7.41 -12.08 -20.25
N THR A 111 7.63 -12.79 -19.14
CA THR A 111 7.82 -14.26 -19.15
C THR A 111 6.54 -15.06 -19.46
N ARG A 112 5.39 -14.40 -19.52
CA ARG A 112 4.06 -15.02 -19.71
C ARG A 112 3.29 -14.39 -20.87
N ASP A 113 3.96 -13.61 -21.72
CA ASP A 113 3.37 -12.91 -22.87
C ASP A 113 2.13 -12.05 -22.49
N LEU A 114 2.15 -11.44 -21.30
CA LEU A 114 1.07 -10.59 -20.81
C LEU A 114 1.16 -9.18 -21.40
N MET A 115 0.01 -8.60 -21.73
CA MET A 115 -0.06 -7.27 -22.33
C MET A 115 -0.05 -6.18 -21.26
N PHE A 116 0.82 -5.20 -21.40
CA PHE A 116 0.88 -4.05 -20.50
C PHE A 116 0.04 -2.89 -21.03
N ALA A 117 -0.69 -2.22 -20.14
CA ALA A 117 -1.23 -0.90 -20.40
C ALA A 117 -0.06 0.08 -20.48
N LEU A 118 0.09 0.74 -21.63
CA LEU A 118 1.14 1.72 -21.87
C LEU A 118 0.55 3.12 -22.08
N PRO A 119 1.24 4.20 -21.64
CA PRO A 119 0.82 5.56 -21.92
C PRO A 119 0.74 5.87 -23.42
N SER A 120 -0.28 6.63 -23.83
CA SER A 120 -0.51 6.99 -25.24
C SER A 120 0.58 7.87 -25.83
N ILE A 121 1.33 8.60 -24.99
CA ILE A 121 2.54 9.32 -25.40
C ILE A 121 3.78 8.51 -25.04
N LYS A 122 4.54 8.08 -26.06
CA LYS A 122 5.74 7.24 -25.93
C LYS A 122 6.85 7.84 -25.05
N VAL A 123 6.99 9.17 -25.04
CA VAL A 123 8.03 9.87 -24.25
C VAL A 123 7.67 10.02 -22.78
N THR A 124 6.40 9.82 -22.41
CA THR A 124 5.97 9.93 -21.01
C THR A 124 5.79 8.54 -20.42
N TYR A 125 6.52 8.23 -19.36
CA TYR A 125 6.37 6.97 -18.62
C TYR A 125 5.14 6.95 -17.68
N SER A 126 4.21 7.89 -17.84
CA SER A 126 3.04 8.11 -16.99
C SER A 126 1.78 8.36 -17.81
N PHE A 127 0.62 7.94 -17.28
CA PHE A 127 -0.71 8.19 -17.86
C PHE A 127 -1.21 9.61 -17.56
N PHE A 128 -0.46 10.62 -18.01
CA PHE A 128 -0.75 12.06 -17.79
C PHE A 128 -0.96 12.45 -16.32
N TRP A 129 -0.28 11.77 -15.39
CA TRP A 129 -0.21 12.23 -14.00
C TRP A 129 0.27 13.69 -13.98
N PRO A 130 -0.37 14.62 -13.25
CA PRO A 130 -1.26 14.43 -12.09
C PRO A 130 -2.77 14.39 -12.40
N ARG A 131 -3.18 14.30 -13.67
CA ARG A 131 -4.61 14.21 -14.01
C ARG A 131 -5.17 12.84 -13.60
N PRO A 132 -6.42 12.75 -13.11
CA PRO A 132 -7.08 11.47 -12.91
C PRO A 132 -7.05 10.66 -14.20
N PHE A 133 -6.75 9.36 -14.10
CA PHE A 133 -6.62 8.48 -15.25
C PHE A 133 -7.86 8.53 -16.16
N GLN A 134 -7.64 8.39 -17.46
CA GLN A 134 -8.68 8.32 -18.49
C GLN A 134 -8.25 7.32 -19.55
N LEU A 135 -9.22 6.68 -20.22
CA LEU A 135 -8.95 5.66 -21.23
C LEU A 135 -8.05 6.19 -22.36
N ARG A 136 -8.26 7.43 -22.81
CA ARG A 136 -7.43 8.09 -23.85
C ARG A 136 -5.96 8.29 -23.50
N PHE A 137 -5.59 8.08 -22.23
CA PHE A 137 -4.19 8.12 -21.79
C PHE A 137 -3.47 6.80 -22.03
N THR A 138 -4.19 5.76 -22.44
CA THR A 138 -3.63 4.43 -22.74
C THR A 138 -3.53 4.26 -24.25
N GLN A 139 -2.50 3.57 -24.71
CA GLN A 139 -2.42 3.11 -26.09
C GLN A 139 -3.60 2.20 -26.40
N ALA A 140 -4.19 2.35 -27.59
CA ALA A 140 -5.21 1.43 -28.05
C ALA A 140 -4.55 0.10 -28.42
N PHE A 141 -5.03 -0.97 -27.80
CA PHE A 141 -4.66 -2.33 -28.15
C PHE A 141 -5.90 -3.06 -28.67
N GLY A 142 -5.73 -4.04 -29.55
CA GLY A 142 -6.83 -4.85 -30.07
C GLY A 142 -7.52 -5.75 -29.01
N ARG A 143 -7.02 -5.75 -27.76
CA ARG A 143 -7.60 -6.45 -26.61
C ARG A 143 -7.31 -5.68 -25.31
N ALA A 144 -8.02 -6.02 -24.24
CA ALA A 144 -7.75 -5.47 -22.92
C ALA A 144 -6.34 -5.86 -22.42
N PRO A 145 -5.60 -4.92 -21.81
CA PRO A 145 -4.31 -5.22 -21.21
C PRO A 145 -4.49 -6.08 -19.96
N ASN A 146 -3.44 -6.83 -19.65
CA ASN A 146 -3.35 -7.67 -18.46
C ASN A 146 -2.78 -6.87 -17.27
N ILE A 147 -1.75 -6.04 -17.47
CA ILE A 147 -1.04 -5.38 -16.38
C ILE A 147 -1.01 -3.85 -16.54
N LEU A 148 -1.32 -3.11 -15.48
CA LEU A 148 -0.97 -1.69 -15.35
C LEU A 148 -0.01 -1.53 -14.18
N CYS A 149 1.18 -0.96 -14.44
CA CYS A 149 2.19 -0.73 -13.39
C CYS A 149 3.01 0.56 -13.59
N ASN A 150 2.61 1.42 -14.54
CA ASN A 150 3.17 2.76 -14.77
C ASN A 150 2.45 3.82 -13.92
N HIS A 151 3.06 5.01 -13.79
CA HIS A 151 2.48 6.10 -12.98
C HIS A 151 1.13 6.57 -13.54
N ALA A 152 0.07 6.39 -12.76
CA ALA A 152 -1.27 6.89 -13.00
C ALA A 152 -1.81 7.51 -11.71
N ARG A 153 -2.80 8.39 -11.82
CA ARG A 153 -3.63 8.81 -10.69
C ARG A 153 -4.93 8.03 -10.72
N TYR A 154 -5.33 7.44 -9.60
CA TYR A 154 -6.52 6.60 -9.54
C TYR A 154 -7.76 7.32 -10.07
N ASN A 155 -8.56 6.59 -10.86
CA ASN A 155 -9.89 7.02 -11.25
C ASN A 155 -10.75 5.79 -11.46
N LYS A 156 -11.71 5.56 -10.55
CA LYS A 156 -12.52 4.34 -10.47
C LYS A 156 -13.14 3.96 -11.81
N ILE A 157 -13.88 4.88 -12.43
CA ILE A 157 -14.72 4.56 -13.60
C ILE A 157 -13.88 4.00 -14.77
N PRO A 158 -12.89 4.75 -15.31
CA PRO A 158 -12.10 4.24 -16.43
C PRO A 158 -11.16 3.10 -16.04
N MET A 159 -10.66 3.06 -14.80
CA MET A 159 -9.80 1.94 -14.37
C MET A 159 -10.60 0.65 -14.24
N ASN A 160 -11.75 0.65 -13.58
CA ASN A 160 -12.59 -0.55 -13.45
C ASN A 160 -13.16 -0.99 -14.80
N TRP A 161 -13.35 -0.07 -15.75
CA TRP A 161 -13.72 -0.46 -17.12
C TRP A 161 -12.58 -1.17 -17.86
N LEU A 162 -11.36 -0.63 -17.79
CA LEU A 162 -10.19 -1.22 -18.47
C LEU A 162 -9.68 -2.49 -17.76
N PHE A 163 -9.87 -2.55 -16.45
CA PHE A 163 -9.44 -3.61 -15.55
C PHE A 163 -10.61 -4.02 -14.63
N PRO A 164 -11.55 -4.85 -15.13
CA PRO A 164 -12.73 -5.28 -14.38
C PRO A 164 -12.38 -5.96 -13.07
N LYS A 165 -13.11 -5.64 -11.99
CA LYS A 165 -12.83 -6.12 -10.62
C LYS A 165 -13.08 -7.63 -10.45
N GLU A 166 -13.90 -8.20 -11.31
CA GLU A 166 -14.24 -9.62 -11.33
C GLU A 166 -13.05 -10.49 -11.76
N THR A 167 -12.17 -9.93 -12.61
CA THR A 167 -11.06 -10.66 -13.22
C THR A 167 -9.70 -10.06 -12.92
N THR A 168 -9.63 -8.82 -12.41
CA THR A 168 -8.40 -8.09 -12.13
C THR A 168 -8.20 -7.86 -10.65
N ARG A 169 -6.98 -8.14 -10.18
CA ARG A 169 -6.56 -7.84 -8.82
C ARG A 169 -5.90 -6.47 -8.74
N TYR A 170 -6.32 -5.67 -7.77
CA TYR A 170 -5.83 -4.31 -7.56
C TYR A 170 -4.85 -4.29 -6.40
N ILE A 171 -3.66 -3.75 -6.65
CA ILE A 171 -2.56 -3.69 -5.70
C ILE A 171 -2.07 -2.26 -5.61
N THR A 172 -1.67 -1.83 -4.42
CA THR A 172 -0.87 -0.63 -4.25
C THR A 172 0.21 -0.86 -3.19
N LEU A 173 1.10 0.12 -3.02
CA LEU A 173 2.19 0.09 -2.06
C LEU A 173 2.18 1.42 -1.31
N LEU A 174 2.19 1.35 0.00
CA LEU A 174 2.21 2.51 0.88
C LEU A 174 3.51 2.55 1.67
N ARG A 175 3.76 3.72 2.26
CA ARG A 175 4.89 4.01 3.14
C ARG A 175 4.36 4.79 4.34
N GLU A 176 5.02 4.69 5.47
CA GLU A 176 4.77 5.50 6.66
C GLU A 176 4.77 6.99 6.26
N PRO A 177 3.73 7.77 6.63
CA PRO A 177 3.53 9.11 6.08
C PRO A 177 4.69 10.09 6.27
N SER A 178 5.36 10.07 7.42
CA SER A 178 6.43 11.02 7.75
C SER A 178 7.65 10.77 6.84
N GLN A 179 8.08 9.51 6.75
CA GLN A 179 9.16 9.09 5.86
C GLN A 179 8.78 9.22 4.38
N HIS A 180 7.50 9.02 4.06
CA HIS A 180 6.97 9.22 2.71
C HIS A 180 7.08 10.68 2.29
N PHE A 181 6.64 11.60 3.16
CA PHE A 181 6.72 13.03 2.93
C PHE A 181 8.17 13.50 2.76
N GLU A 182 9.06 13.11 3.67
CA GLU A 182 10.49 13.44 3.58
C GLU A 182 11.10 12.99 2.24
N SER A 183 10.85 11.74 1.85
CA SER A 183 11.33 11.16 0.58
C SER A 183 10.79 11.91 -0.64
N ILE A 184 9.52 12.30 -0.63
CA ILE A 184 8.87 13.12 -1.68
C ILE A 184 9.50 14.50 -1.75
N PHE A 185 9.61 15.18 -0.61
CA PHE A 185 10.08 16.55 -0.51
C PHE A 185 11.51 16.66 -1.04
N ASN A 186 12.39 15.76 -0.60
CA ASN A 186 13.79 15.76 -0.98
C ASN A 186 14.00 15.31 -2.43
N PHE A 187 13.37 14.20 -2.86
CA PHE A 187 13.57 13.68 -4.22
C PHE A 187 13.08 14.64 -5.30
N PHE A 188 11.89 15.24 -5.12
CA PHE A 188 11.34 16.19 -6.08
C PHE A 188 11.79 17.63 -5.82
N GLN A 189 12.66 17.85 -4.83
CA GLN A 189 13.18 19.15 -4.44
C GLN A 189 12.05 20.16 -4.25
N LEU A 190 10.97 19.76 -3.56
CA LEU A 190 9.75 20.55 -3.45
C LEU A 190 10.00 21.92 -2.81
N GLY A 191 10.99 22.02 -1.91
CA GLY A 191 11.46 23.30 -1.37
C GLY A 191 11.80 24.33 -2.44
N ARG A 192 12.41 23.93 -3.58
CA ARG A 192 12.75 24.85 -4.68
C ARG A 192 11.53 25.46 -5.38
N ARG A 193 10.34 24.90 -5.17
CA ARG A 193 9.08 25.43 -5.69
C ARG A 193 8.57 26.62 -4.89
N PHE A 194 9.07 26.83 -3.67
CA PHE A 194 8.76 27.99 -2.84
C PHE A 194 9.92 28.98 -2.90
N LEU A 195 9.66 30.22 -3.34
CA LEU A 195 10.71 31.25 -3.50
C LEU A 195 11.51 31.44 -2.22
N ALA A 196 10.83 31.49 -1.07
CA ALA A 196 11.43 31.67 0.25
C ALA A 196 12.33 30.51 0.71
N LEU A 197 12.19 29.32 0.12
CA LEU A 197 12.98 28.13 0.49
C LEU A 197 14.13 27.83 -0.48
N ARG A 198 14.26 28.56 -1.59
CA ARG A 198 15.27 28.26 -2.64
C ARG A 198 16.72 28.41 -2.19
N LYS A 199 16.98 29.31 -1.24
CA LYS A 199 18.33 29.66 -0.78
C LYS A 199 18.63 29.21 0.66
N VAL A 200 17.73 28.43 1.24
CA VAL A 200 17.88 27.94 2.62
C VAL A 200 18.69 26.65 2.61
N SER A 201 19.58 26.49 3.60
CA SER A 201 20.43 25.29 3.74
C SER A 201 19.63 24.02 4.03
N SER A 202 18.58 24.13 4.87
CA SER A 202 17.68 23.04 5.26
C SER A 202 16.22 23.30 4.84
N PRO A 203 15.87 23.25 3.54
CA PRO A 203 14.53 23.62 3.07
C PRO A 203 13.39 22.80 3.68
N LEU A 204 13.62 21.51 3.98
CA LEU A 204 12.61 20.64 4.60
C LEU A 204 12.32 21.06 6.04
N GLU A 205 13.36 21.24 6.84
CA GLU A 205 13.23 21.66 8.23
C GLU A 205 12.53 23.03 8.33
N THR A 206 13.00 24.00 7.54
CA THR A 206 12.38 25.33 7.50
C THR A 206 10.94 25.27 7.01
N PHE A 207 10.63 24.42 6.03
CA PHE A 207 9.24 24.19 5.62
C PHE A 207 8.39 23.64 6.77
N LEU A 208 8.90 22.66 7.53
CA LEU A 208 8.17 22.03 8.63
C LEU A 208 7.94 22.99 9.80
N GLN A 209 8.86 23.91 10.08
CA GLN A 209 8.71 24.94 11.11
C GLN A 209 7.50 25.85 10.86
N ASN A 210 7.12 26.11 9.60
CA ASN A 210 5.95 26.92 9.27
C ASN A 210 5.27 26.48 7.96
N SER A 211 4.82 25.23 7.92
CA SER A 211 4.26 24.63 6.70
C SER A 211 3.01 25.36 6.19
N THR A 212 2.17 25.86 7.09
CA THR A 212 0.96 26.62 6.75
C THR A 212 1.28 27.88 5.96
N TYR A 213 2.30 28.65 6.36
CA TYR A 213 2.73 29.85 5.65
C TYR A 213 3.14 29.53 4.21
N TYR A 214 4.02 28.55 4.01
CA TYR A 214 4.47 28.17 2.66
C TYR A 214 3.33 27.62 1.80
N LEU A 215 2.44 26.81 2.37
CA LEU A 215 1.29 26.26 1.67
C LEU A 215 0.24 27.31 1.29
N GLN A 216 0.10 28.39 2.05
CA GLN A 216 -0.75 29.53 1.69
C GLN A 216 -0.16 30.36 0.55
N GLN A 217 1.17 30.46 0.48
CA GLN A 217 1.86 31.14 -0.61
C GLN A 217 1.89 30.36 -1.92
N ALA A 218 1.67 29.04 -1.88
CA ALA A 218 1.56 28.22 -3.08
C ALA A 218 0.25 28.54 -3.83
N THR A 219 0.29 29.56 -4.69
CA THR A 219 -0.75 29.81 -5.67
C THR A 219 -0.67 28.74 -6.76
N ASN A 220 -1.82 28.18 -7.17
CA ASN A 220 -1.92 27.15 -8.22
C ASN A 220 -1.07 25.88 -7.99
N ILE A 221 -1.44 25.08 -6.98
CA ILE A 221 -0.87 23.74 -6.76
C ILE A 221 -1.08 22.88 -8.01
N THR A 222 0.01 22.67 -8.75
CA THR A 222 0.03 21.93 -10.03
C THR A 222 1.23 21.00 -10.09
N GLY A 223 1.17 19.99 -10.98
CA GLY A 223 2.26 19.03 -11.16
C GLY A 223 2.64 18.34 -9.85
N LEU A 224 3.95 18.31 -9.56
CA LEU A 224 4.53 17.69 -8.37
C LEU A 224 4.07 18.31 -7.04
N LEU A 225 3.62 19.58 -7.04
CA LEU A 225 3.14 20.21 -5.80
C LEU A 225 1.86 19.56 -5.27
N ASN A 226 1.12 18.79 -6.08
CA ASN A 226 -0.01 18.02 -5.58
C ASN A 226 0.38 16.97 -4.52
N LEU A 227 1.65 16.56 -4.49
CA LEU A 227 2.18 15.60 -3.53
C LEU A 227 2.58 16.25 -2.18
N ILE A 228 2.50 17.58 -2.04
CA ILE A 228 3.04 18.28 -0.86
C ILE A 228 2.24 18.03 0.43
N ARG A 229 0.96 17.64 0.36
CA ARG A 229 0.13 17.44 1.55
C ARG A 229 -0.01 15.97 1.90
N ASN A 230 -0.63 15.20 1.02
CA ASN A 230 -0.81 13.77 1.19
C ASN A 230 -0.51 13.06 -0.14
N PRO A 231 0.76 12.70 -0.38
CA PRO A 231 1.18 12.07 -1.64
C PRO A 231 0.39 10.79 -1.94
N ALA A 232 0.20 9.94 -0.93
CA ALA A 232 -0.51 8.67 -1.06
C ALA A 232 -1.97 8.89 -1.48
N LEU A 233 -2.74 9.69 -0.74
CA LEU A 233 -4.14 9.97 -1.09
C LEU A 233 -4.28 10.65 -2.44
N PHE A 234 -3.32 11.50 -2.82
CA PHE A 234 -3.33 12.14 -4.13
C PHE A 234 -3.20 11.12 -5.28
N ASP A 235 -2.19 10.25 -5.21
CA ASP A 235 -1.96 9.19 -6.19
C ASP A 235 -3.15 8.22 -6.23
N LEU A 236 -3.73 7.92 -5.06
CA LEU A 236 -4.94 7.11 -4.89
C LEU A 236 -6.24 7.83 -5.27
N GLY A 237 -6.18 9.05 -5.80
CA GLY A 237 -7.29 9.69 -6.50
C GLY A 237 -8.01 10.79 -5.73
N LEU A 238 -7.78 10.99 -4.43
CA LEU A 238 -8.46 12.04 -3.66
C LEU A 238 -7.88 13.42 -3.96
N ASP A 239 -8.72 14.36 -4.36
CA ASP A 239 -8.26 15.73 -4.65
C ASP A 239 -7.68 16.45 -3.41
N PRO A 240 -6.60 17.23 -3.57
CA PRO A 240 -5.94 17.93 -2.45
C PRO A 240 -6.83 18.85 -1.63
N LYS A 241 -7.91 19.36 -2.23
CA LYS A 241 -8.88 20.22 -1.55
C LYS A 241 -9.61 19.50 -0.41
N TYR A 242 -9.74 18.18 -0.47
CA TYR A 242 -10.41 17.37 0.55
C TYR A 242 -9.47 16.80 1.61
N HIS A 243 -8.14 16.94 1.45
CA HIS A 243 -7.17 16.31 2.37
C HIS A 243 -7.24 16.82 3.82
N ARG A 244 -7.89 17.97 4.06
CA ARG A 244 -8.10 18.53 5.41
C ARG A 244 -9.41 18.09 6.06
N ASP A 245 -10.35 17.57 5.27
CA ASP A 245 -11.63 17.09 5.79
C ASP A 245 -11.48 15.64 6.24
N LEU A 246 -11.34 15.45 7.56
CA LEU A 246 -11.15 14.12 8.15
C LEU A 246 -12.31 13.17 7.85
N THR A 247 -13.54 13.68 7.70
CA THR A 247 -14.71 12.87 7.39
C THR A 247 -14.61 12.36 5.95
N VAL A 248 -14.31 13.25 5.00
CA VAL A 248 -14.11 12.86 3.60
C VAL A 248 -12.93 11.91 3.46
N VAL A 249 -11.81 12.18 4.13
CA VAL A 249 -10.61 11.31 4.10
C VAL A 249 -10.94 9.92 4.65
N ARG A 250 -11.60 9.81 5.81
CA ARG A 250 -12.00 8.52 6.38
C ARG A 250 -12.96 7.75 5.47
N ASN A 251 -13.91 8.45 4.86
CA ASN A 251 -14.84 7.85 3.90
C ASN A 251 -14.10 7.35 2.66
N TYR A 252 -13.13 8.13 2.16
CA TYR A 252 -12.33 7.74 1.01
C TYR A 252 -11.40 6.55 1.30
N ILE A 253 -10.83 6.47 2.51
CA ILE A 253 -10.07 5.30 2.95
C ILE A 253 -10.97 4.06 2.95
N ARG A 254 -12.19 4.13 3.51
CA ARG A 254 -13.15 3.02 3.46
C ARG A 254 -13.54 2.61 2.05
N PHE A 255 -13.62 3.58 1.15
CA PHE A 255 -13.80 3.33 -0.28
C PHE A 255 -12.61 2.57 -0.88
N LEU A 256 -11.37 3.05 -0.69
CA LEU A 256 -10.16 2.39 -1.18
C LEU A 256 -9.99 0.98 -0.62
N GLN A 257 -10.42 0.77 0.62
CA GLN A 257 -10.45 -0.53 1.27
C GLN A 257 -11.33 -1.56 0.54
N GLN A 258 -12.34 -1.12 -0.21
CA GLN A 258 -13.19 -1.98 -1.02
C GLN A 258 -12.62 -2.17 -2.44
N GLU A 259 -11.84 -1.20 -2.94
CA GLU A 259 -11.30 -1.24 -4.30
C GLU A 259 -9.98 -2.01 -4.43
N PHE A 260 -9.11 -2.00 -3.40
CA PHE A 260 -7.79 -2.64 -3.44
C PHE A 260 -7.79 -4.00 -2.74
N ASP A 261 -7.37 -5.04 -3.46
CA ASP A 261 -7.26 -6.42 -2.96
C ASP A 261 -6.05 -6.61 -2.04
N LEU A 262 -4.96 -5.88 -2.31
CA LEU A 262 -3.71 -5.96 -1.54
C LEU A 262 -3.04 -4.59 -1.44
N VAL A 263 -2.67 -4.22 -0.22
CA VAL A 263 -1.87 -3.03 0.08
C VAL A 263 -0.55 -3.50 0.67
N LEU A 264 0.53 -3.30 -0.08
CA LEU A 264 1.89 -3.58 0.35
C LEU A 264 2.38 -2.42 1.24
N LEU A 265 3.34 -2.70 2.13
CA LEU A 265 3.98 -1.68 2.98
C LEU A 265 5.49 -1.71 2.76
N VAL A 266 6.09 -0.53 2.54
CA VAL A 266 7.53 -0.43 2.32
C VAL A 266 8.34 -0.80 3.55
N GLU A 267 7.81 -0.57 4.74
CA GLU A 267 8.47 -0.89 6.01
C GLU A 267 8.57 -2.42 6.23
N TYR A 268 7.75 -3.18 5.50
CA TYR A 268 7.69 -4.65 5.52
C TYR A 268 7.82 -5.18 4.09
N PHE A 269 8.80 -4.65 3.35
CA PHE A 269 8.87 -4.87 1.91
C PHE A 269 9.04 -6.37 1.56
N ASP A 270 9.89 -7.08 2.30
CA ASP A 270 10.15 -8.50 2.05
C ASP A 270 8.91 -9.35 2.34
N GLU A 271 8.23 -9.11 3.47
CA GLU A 271 6.96 -9.76 3.80
C GLU A 271 5.86 -9.41 2.81
N SER A 272 5.83 -8.16 2.36
CA SER A 272 4.92 -7.67 1.32
C SER A 272 5.14 -8.42 0.01
N LEU A 273 6.39 -8.67 -0.38
CA LEU A 273 6.72 -9.45 -1.57
C LEU A 273 6.36 -10.93 -1.42
N VAL A 274 6.57 -11.53 -0.23
CA VAL A 274 6.11 -12.89 0.06
C VAL A 274 4.59 -12.99 -0.05
N LEU A 275 3.86 -12.00 0.48
CA LEU A 275 2.40 -11.95 0.40
C LEU A 275 1.92 -11.75 -1.05
N LEU A 276 2.59 -10.88 -1.81
CA LEU A 276 2.34 -10.67 -3.23
C LEU A 276 2.54 -11.99 -4.01
N LYS A 277 3.67 -12.66 -3.84
CA LYS A 277 3.95 -13.97 -4.45
C LYS A 277 2.85 -14.98 -4.14
N ARG A 278 2.48 -15.16 -2.86
CA ARG A 278 1.49 -16.17 -2.44
C ARG A 278 0.07 -15.88 -2.93
N ARG A 279 -0.31 -14.61 -3.02
CA ARG A 279 -1.68 -14.21 -3.42
C ARG A 279 -1.87 -14.16 -4.95
N PHE A 280 -0.78 -13.99 -5.70
CA PHE A 280 -0.83 -13.82 -7.15
C PHE A 280 -0.18 -14.98 -7.90
N LEU A 281 0.46 -15.90 -7.18
CA LEU A 281 1.14 -17.09 -7.69
C LEU A 281 2.15 -16.72 -8.77
N LEU A 282 3.04 -15.79 -8.42
CA LEU A 282 3.99 -15.19 -9.36
C LEU A 282 5.18 -16.11 -9.73
N GLU A 283 5.05 -17.43 -9.54
CA GLU A 283 6.07 -18.43 -9.87
C GLU A 283 5.52 -19.52 -10.80
N ASN A 284 6.44 -20.23 -11.45
CA ASN A 284 6.18 -21.36 -12.34
C ASN A 284 6.00 -22.65 -11.54
#